data_AF-A0A355GE60-F1
#
_entry.id   AF-A0A355GE60-F1
#
_cell.length_a   1.000
_cell.length_b   1.000
_cell.length_c   1.000
_cell.angle_alpha   90.00
_cell.angle_beta   90.00
_cell.angle_gamma   90.00
#
_symmetry.space_group_name_H-M   'P 1'
#
loop_
_entity.id
_entity.type
_entity.pdbx_description
1 polymer ?
#
loop_
_entity_poly.entity_id
_entity_poly.type
_entity_poly.pdbx_seq_one_letter_code
_entity_poly.pdbx_strand_id
1 'polypeptide(L)' 'MATLFKHLSLMLLICACVLRAGIAAEEVKPETLTYEEHIRPIFRAHCFDCHGATEEMKGGLDLRLVR' A
#
# COMPACT_ATOMS: atom_id res chain seq x y z
N MET A 1 50.54 -18.63 7.58
CA MET A 1 50.34 -17.16 7.66
C MET A 1 49.58 -16.62 6.43
N ALA A 2 50.05 -16.84 5.19
CA ALA A 2 49.38 -16.35 3.98
C ALA A 2 47.96 -16.91 3.72
N THR A 3 47.69 -18.16 4.10
CA THR A 3 46.37 -18.80 3.98
C THR A 3 45.35 -18.22 4.97
N LEU A 4 45.77 -17.94 6.20
CA LEU A 4 44.93 -17.32 7.24
C LEU A 4 44.52 -15.88 6.84
N PHE A 5 45.45 -15.11 6.27
CA PHE A 5 45.16 -13.78 5.73
C PHE A 5 44.19 -13.82 4.54
N LYS A 6 44.30 -14.83 3.66
CA LYS A 6 43.36 -15.04 2.55
C LYS A 6 41.95 -15.38 3.04
N HIS A 7 41.82 -16.25 4.04
CA HIS A 7 40.50 -16.59 4.60
C HIS A 7 39.85 -15.41 5.33
N LEU A 8 40.63 -14.62 6.08
CA LEU A 8 40.11 -13.42 6.75
C LEU A 8 39.62 -12.37 5.75
N SER A 9 40.37 -12.13 4.67
CA SER A 9 39.96 -11.23 3.59
C SER A 9 38.71 -11.73 2.87
N LEU A 10 38.60 -13.04 2.63
CA LEU A 10 37.44 -13.63 1.97
C LEU A 10 36.18 -13.55 2.85
N MET A 11 36.32 -13.79 4.15
CA MET A 11 35.22 -13.66 5.12
C MET A 11 34.73 -12.21 5.22
N LEU A 12 35.62 -11.22 5.20
CA LEU A 12 35.25 -9.81 5.24
C LEU A 12 34.51 -9.37 3.98
N LEU A 13 34.95 -9.85 2.80
CA LEU A 13 34.27 -9.61 1.53
C LEU A 13 32.87 -10.23 1.50
N ILE A 14 32.73 -11.47 1.96
CA ILE A 14 31.44 -12.16 2.03
C ILE A 14 30.50 -11.43 3.00
N CYS A 15 30.98 -11.02 4.17
CA CYS A 15 30.21 -10.26 5.15
C CYS A 15 29.68 -8.92 4.57
N ALA A 16 30.54 -8.18 3.86
CA ALA A 16 30.16 -6.92 3.21
C ALA A 16 29.11 -7.12 2.09
N CYS A 17 29.19 -8.23 1.33
CA CYS A 17 28.20 -8.58 0.32
C CYS A 17 26.84 -8.92 0.93
N VAL A 18 26.81 -9.69 2.02
CA VAL A 18 25.56 -10.07 2.72
C VAL A 18 24.88 -8.84 3.34
N LEU A 19 25.66 -7.91 3.89
CA LEU A 19 25.12 -6.70 4.53
C LEU A 19 24.42 -5.75 3.54
N ARG A 20 24.86 -5.68 2.28
CA ARG A 20 24.22 -4.85 1.24
C ARG A 20 22.88 -5.41 0.75
N ALA A 21 22.69 -6.73 0.78
CA ALA A 21 21.47 -7.35 0.26
C ALA A 21 20.24 -7.14 1.17
N GLY A 22 20.44 -6.89 2.47
CA GLY A 22 19.35 -6.75 3.44
C GLY A 22 18.65 -5.39 3.49
N ILE A 23 19.22 -4.34 2.87
CA ILE A 23 18.74 -2.94 2.96
C ILE A 23 17.92 -2.47 1.76
N ALA A 24 17.74 -3.30 0.73
CA ALA A 24 17.09 -2.91 -0.53
C ALA A 24 15.65 -3.43 -0.70
N ALA A 25 14.99 -3.81 0.39
CA ALA A 25 13.56 -4.10 0.36
C ALA A 25 12.78 -2.79 0.54
N GLU A 26 12.53 -2.09 -0.56
CA GLU A 26 11.53 -1.03 -0.56
C GLU A 26 10.16 -1.71 -0.50
N GLU A 27 9.53 -1.68 0.67
CA GLU A 27 8.15 -2.12 0.81
C GLU A 27 7.28 -1.17 -0.01
N VAL A 28 6.85 -1.62 -1.19
CA VAL A 28 5.80 -0.94 -1.95
C VAL A 28 4.53 -1.05 -1.13
N LYS A 29 4.29 -0.04 -0.29
CA LYS A 29 3.06 0.04 0.48
C LYS A 29 1.92 0.16 -0.53
N PRO A 30 0.94 -0.76 -0.52
CA PRO A 30 -0.20 -0.61 -1.39
C PRO A 30 -0.88 0.73 -1.09
N GLU A 31 -1.22 1.48 -2.15
CA GLU A 31 -2.02 2.69 -2.00
C GLU A 31 -3.26 2.35 -1.17
N THR A 32 -3.46 3.12 -0.09
CA THR A 32 -4.54 2.85 0.84
C THR A 32 -5.83 3.32 0.20
N LEU A 33 -6.69 2.38 -0.19
CA LEU A 33 -8.02 2.69 -0.70
C LEU A 33 -8.90 3.18 0.44
N THR A 34 -9.34 4.42 0.33
CA THR A 34 -10.26 5.08 1.28
C THR A 34 -11.59 5.39 0.59
N TYR A 35 -12.69 5.30 1.35
CA TYR A 35 -14.02 5.62 0.82
C TYR A 35 -14.11 7.08 0.35
N GLU A 36 -13.62 8.02 1.16
CA GLU A 36 -13.73 9.46 0.89
C GLU A 36 -12.97 9.89 -0.37
N GLU A 37 -11.75 9.39 -0.57
CA GLU A 37 -10.94 9.82 -1.71
C GLU A 37 -11.30 9.06 -2.98
N HIS A 38 -11.64 7.77 -2.88
CA HIS A 38 -11.72 6.90 -4.06
C HIS A 38 -13.16 6.55 -4.46
N ILE A 39 -14.08 6.43 -3.50
CA ILE A 39 -15.44 5.91 -3.77
C ILE A 39 -16.48 7.03 -3.80
N ARG A 40 -16.45 7.93 -2.82
CA ARG A 40 -17.42 9.01 -2.68
C ARG A 40 -17.51 9.93 -3.92
N PRO A 41 -16.41 10.28 -4.62
CA PRO A 41 -16.50 11.09 -5.84
C PRO A 41 -17.30 10.39 -6.95
N ILE A 42 -17.16 9.06 -7.07
CA ILE A 42 -17.90 8.25 -8.06
C ILE A 42 -19.40 8.30 -7.75
N PHE A 43 -19.77 8.06 -6.49
CA PHE A 43 -21.17 8.10 -6.08
C PHE A 43 -21.76 9.51 -6.20
N ARG A 44 -20.99 10.55 -5.94
CA ARG A 44 -21.42 11.93 -6.18
C ARG A 44 -21.69 12.20 -7.66
N ALA A 45 -20.85 11.70 -8.56
CA ALA A 45 -21.01 11.93 -9.99
C ALA A 45 -22.19 11.17 -10.60
N HIS A 46 -22.60 10.05 -10.01
CA HIS A 46 -23.50 9.11 -10.69
C HIS A 46 -24.70 8.60 -9.88
N CYS A 47 -24.70 8.74 -8.55
CA CYS A 47 -25.67 8.03 -7.71
C CYS A 47 -26.39 8.92 -6.70
N PHE A 48 -25.71 9.88 -6.08
CA PHE A 48 -26.28 10.66 -4.98
C PHE A 48 -27.49 11.50 -5.38
N ASP A 49 -27.61 11.91 -6.65
CA ASP A 49 -28.80 12.60 -7.15
C ASP A 49 -30.12 11.84 -6.86
N CYS A 50 -30.06 10.51 -6.77
CA CYS A 50 -31.22 9.65 -6.47
C CYS A 50 -31.08 8.84 -5.16
N HIS A 51 -29.85 8.64 -4.68
CA HIS A 51 -29.53 7.75 -3.55
C HIS A 51 -28.70 8.46 -2.47
N GLY A 52 -29.06 9.69 -2.11
CA GLY A 52 -28.44 10.40 -0.97
C GLY A 52 -28.61 11.92 -0.91
N ALA A 53 -28.96 12.59 -2.01
CA ALA A 53 -29.15 14.05 -2.04
C ALA A 53 -30.51 14.51 -1.49
N THR A 54 -31.50 13.62 -1.46
CA THR A 54 -32.88 13.87 -1.04
C THR A 54 -33.28 12.95 0.11
N GLU A 55 -34.34 13.33 0.85
CA GLU A 55 -34.90 12.48 1.90
C GLU A 55 -35.59 11.23 1.35
N GLU A 56 -36.22 11.34 0.18
CA GLU A 56 -36.74 10.19 -0.55
C GLU A 56 -35.68 9.62 -1.48
N MET A 57 -35.27 8.37 -1.23
CA MET A 57 -34.34 7.65 -2.10
C MET A 57 -35.09 6.71 -3.03
N LYS A 58 -34.68 6.70 -4.30
CA LYS A 58 -35.23 5.75 -5.27
C LYS A 58 -34.89 4.33 -4.84
N GLY A 59 -35.83 3.40 -5.02
CA GLY A 59 -35.61 1.97 -4.73
C GLY A 59 -35.23 1.65 -3.28
N GLY A 60 -35.44 2.56 -2.32
CA GLY A 60 -35.16 2.34 -0.90
C GLY A 60 -33.67 2.20 -0.55
N LEU A 61 -32.78 2.68 -1.42
CA LEU A 61 -31.32 2.54 -1.25
C LEU A 61 -30.66 3.86 -0.84
N ASP A 62 -30.00 3.87 0.32
CA ASP A 62 -29.11 4.94 0.78
C ASP A 62 -27.65 4.54 0.55
N LEU A 63 -26.88 5.35 -0.19
CA LEU A 63 -25.44 5.10 -0.41
C LEU A 63 -24.53 5.97 0.47
N ARG A 64 -25.10 6.78 1.36
CA ARG A 64 -24.33 7.64 2.29
C ARG A 64 -23.86 6.91 3.54
N LEU A 65 -24.55 5.83 3.91
CA LEU A 65 -24.33 5.11 5.16
C LEU A 65 -24.00 3.65 4.85
N VAL A 66 -22.97 3.13 5.51
CA VAL A 66 -22.75 1.68 5.66
C VAL A 66 -23.40 1.30 7.00
N ARG A 67 -24.32 0.34 7.01
CA ARG A 67 -24.92 -0.20 8.24
C ARG A 67 -24.24 -1.50 8.64
#